data_AF-A0A3M2GVL7-F1
#
_entry.id   AF-A0A3M2GVL7-F1
#
_cell.length_a   1.000
_cell.length_b   1.000
_cell.length_c   1.000
_cell.angle_alpha   90.00
_cell.angle_beta   90.00
_cell.angle_gamma   90.00
#
_symmetry.space_group_name_H-M   'P 1'
#
loop_
_entity.id
_entity.type
_entity.pdbx_description
1 polymer ?
#
loop_
_entity_poly.entity_id
_entity_poly.type
_entity_poly.pdbx_seq_one_letter_code
_entity_poly.pdbx_strand_id
1 'polypeptide(L)'
;MRKLVVLLAVFSGTLMAYPRSGQGKMHMWCEQNWEKCKEYKLETLKIREKYIPKERECLEKASTFQDMRSCMVDLREQMRREFYDLRKKMLKEVNPQP
;
A
#
# COMPACT_ATOMS: atom_id res chain seq x y z
N MET A 1 6.04 -51.58 21.29
CA MET A 1 5.21 -50.74 22.18
C MET A 1 5.51 -49.28 21.87
N ARG A 2 4.99 -48.67 20.80
CA ARG A 2 3.65 -48.05 20.69
C ARG A 2 3.29 -47.12 21.88
N LYS A 3 4.13 -46.14 22.21
CA LYS A 3 3.74 -44.97 23.03
C LYS A 3 4.51 -43.70 22.61
N LEU A 4 4.42 -43.32 21.33
CA LEU A 4 5.02 -42.07 20.83
C LEU A 4 4.25 -41.48 19.63
N VAL A 5 2.92 -41.65 19.61
CA VAL A 5 2.07 -41.14 18.52
C VAL A 5 0.94 -40.22 19.03
N VAL A 6 0.85 -39.97 20.34
CA VAL A 6 -0.26 -39.19 20.93
C VAL A 6 0.02 -37.68 21.03
N LEU A 7 1.12 -37.18 20.44
CA LEU A 7 1.45 -35.75 20.41
C LEU A 7 1.29 -35.10 19.02
N LEU A 8 0.45 -35.67 18.15
CA LEU A 8 0.08 -35.07 16.86
C LEU A 8 -1.40 -34.65 16.78
N ALA A 9 -2.08 -34.51 17.92
CA ALA A 9 -3.51 -34.22 17.97
C ALA A 9 -3.88 -32.79 18.46
N VAL A 10 -2.92 -31.91 18.74
CA VAL A 10 -3.24 -30.57 19.24
C VAL A 10 -2.29 -29.54 18.65
N PHE A 11 -2.37 -29.27 17.35
CA PHE A 11 -2.09 -27.96 16.77
C PHE A 11 -2.79 -27.84 15.40
N SER A 12 -4.02 -28.33 15.32
CA SER A 12 -5.07 -27.78 14.44
C SER A 12 -5.49 -26.40 14.96
N GLY A 13 -4.48 -25.54 15.17
CA GLY A 13 -4.66 -24.12 15.38
C GLY A 13 -4.99 -23.53 14.03
N THR A 14 -6.29 -23.38 13.80
CA THR A 14 -6.90 -22.54 12.79
C THR A 14 -6.03 -21.33 12.46
N LEU A 15 -5.30 -21.40 11.35
CA LEU A 15 -4.94 -20.21 10.59
C LEU A 15 -6.25 -19.65 10.04
N MET A 16 -6.99 -18.94 10.91
CA MET A 16 -7.92 -17.90 10.49
C MET A 16 -7.06 -16.83 9.82
N ALA A 17 -6.66 -17.11 8.58
CA ALA A 17 -6.11 -16.11 7.70
C ALA A 17 -7.19 -15.05 7.55
N TYR A 18 -6.97 -13.89 8.17
CA TYR A 18 -7.68 -12.67 7.88
C TYR A 18 -7.88 -12.55 6.36
N PRO A 19 -9.05 -12.12 5.87
CA PRO A 19 -9.35 -12.14 4.45
C PRO A 19 -8.41 -11.18 3.71
N ARG A 20 -7.35 -11.75 3.13
CA ARG A 20 -6.39 -11.11 2.21
C ARG A 20 -7.00 -10.95 0.81
N SER A 21 -8.32 -10.74 0.74
CA SER A 21 -9.15 -10.96 -0.46
C SER A 21 -8.90 -9.96 -1.60
N GLY A 22 -8.14 -8.88 -1.36
CA GLY A 22 -7.77 -7.89 -2.36
C GLY A 22 -6.31 -7.88 -2.82
N GLN A 23 -5.35 -8.27 -1.98
CA GLN A 23 -3.92 -8.22 -2.34
C GLN A 23 -3.54 -9.31 -3.36
N GLY A 24 -4.11 -10.51 -3.22
CA GLY A 24 -3.88 -11.59 -4.18
C GLY A 24 -4.38 -11.25 -5.58
N LYS A 25 -5.57 -10.65 -5.69
CA LYS A 25 -6.15 -10.26 -6.98
C LYS A 25 -5.32 -9.21 -7.71
N MET A 26 -4.84 -8.19 -6.99
CA MET A 26 -3.96 -7.17 -7.57
C MET A 26 -2.64 -7.77 -8.08
N HIS A 27 -2.05 -8.68 -7.31
CA HIS A 27 -0.81 -9.35 -7.71
C HIS A 27 -1.01 -10.16 -9.00
N MET A 28 -2.02 -11.03 -9.03
CA MET A 28 -2.36 -11.83 -10.21
C MET A 28 -2.70 -10.94 -11.42
N TRP A 29 -3.44 -9.86 -11.23
CA TRP A 29 -3.77 -8.92 -12.31
C TRP A 29 -2.51 -8.26 -12.88
N CYS A 30 -1.56 -7.86 -12.03
CA CYS A 30 -0.29 -7.28 -12.47
C CYS A 30 0.59 -8.28 -13.23
N GLU A 31 0.59 -9.57 -12.86
CA GLU A 31 1.29 -10.61 -13.62
C GLU A 31 0.72 -10.76 -15.04
N GLN A 32 -0.61 -10.63 -15.18
CA GLN A 32 -1.30 -10.72 -16.47
C GLN A 32 -1.26 -9.42 -17.29
N ASN A 33 -1.13 -8.27 -16.62
CA ASN A 33 -1.21 -6.92 -17.23
C ASN A 33 0.04 -6.10 -16.89
N TRP A 34 1.21 -6.68 -17.13
CA TRP A 34 2.47 -6.12 -16.64
C TRP A 34 2.75 -4.69 -17.08
N GLU A 35 2.57 -4.37 -18.37
CA GLU A 35 2.84 -3.00 -18.88
C GLU A 35 1.97 -1.95 -18.18
N LYS A 36 0.70 -2.27 -17.95
CA LYS A 36 -0.21 -1.36 -17.27
C LYS A 36 0.09 -1.25 -15.78
N CYS A 37 0.46 -2.37 -15.15
CA CYS A 37 0.97 -2.34 -13.78
C CYS A 37 2.24 -1.47 -13.67
N LYS A 38 3.14 -1.52 -14.65
CA LYS A 38 4.33 -0.67 -14.75
C LYS A 38 3.96 0.81 -14.84
N GLU A 39 2.99 1.17 -15.67
CA GLU A 39 2.48 2.55 -15.74
C GLU A 39 1.99 3.05 -14.38
N TYR A 40 1.18 2.26 -13.68
CA TYR A 40 0.69 2.63 -12.34
C TYR A 40 1.82 2.78 -11.30
N LYS A 41 2.86 1.95 -11.38
CA LYS A 41 4.05 2.09 -10.55
C LYS A 41 4.82 3.38 -10.87
N LEU A 42 4.96 3.71 -12.14
CA LEU A 42 5.58 4.98 -12.57
C LEU A 42 4.75 6.19 -12.11
N GLU A 43 3.41 6.14 -12.19
CA GLU A 43 2.56 7.21 -11.66
C GLU A 43 2.71 7.37 -10.14
N THR A 44 2.86 6.26 -9.40
CA THR A 44 3.14 6.30 -7.97
C THR A 44 4.44 7.05 -7.68
N LEU A 45 5.49 6.82 -8.48
CA LEU A 45 6.77 7.52 -8.36
C LEU A 45 6.62 9.01 -8.69
N LYS A 46 5.93 9.36 -9.77
CA LYS A 46 5.65 10.75 -10.16
C LYS A 46 4.94 11.53 -9.04
N ILE A 47 3.97 10.91 -8.37
CA ILE A 47 3.32 11.52 -7.21
C ILE A 47 4.36 11.82 -6.13
N ARG A 48 5.22 10.87 -5.74
CA ARG A 48 6.27 11.13 -4.73
C ARG A 48 7.20 12.25 -5.15
N GLU A 49 7.72 12.18 -6.37
CA GLU A 49 8.66 13.16 -6.93
C GLU A 49 8.08 14.57 -6.91
N LYS A 50 6.79 14.73 -7.20
CA LYS A 50 6.07 16.01 -7.12
C LYS A 50 6.08 16.62 -5.72
N TYR A 51 6.09 15.82 -4.65
CA TYR A 51 6.05 16.32 -3.26
C TYR A 51 7.43 16.54 -2.64
N ILE A 52 8.50 15.91 -3.16
CA ILE A 52 9.88 16.06 -2.64
C ILE A 52 10.30 17.54 -2.49
N PRO A 53 10.09 18.44 -3.47
CA PRO A 53 10.47 19.84 -3.33
C PRO A 53 9.72 20.56 -2.20
N LYS A 54 8.44 20.23 -2.00
CA LYS A 54 7.61 20.83 -0.94
C LYS A 54 7.99 20.31 0.45
N GLU A 55 8.30 19.02 0.55
CA GLU A 55 8.83 18.43 1.78
C GLU A 55 10.16 19.09 2.15
N ARG A 56 11.04 19.31 1.17
CA ARG A 56 12.28 20.06 1.37
C ARG A 56 12.02 21.49 1.84
N GLU A 57 11.09 22.20 1.21
CA GLU A 57 10.71 23.57 1.61
C GLU A 57 10.22 23.62 3.08
N CYS A 58 9.40 22.65 3.50
CA CYS A 58 8.98 22.54 4.90
C CYS A 58 10.15 22.36 5.87
N LEU A 59 11.19 21.62 5.47
CA LEU A 59 12.40 21.43 6.28
C LEU A 59 13.24 22.72 6.34
N GLU A 60 13.40 23.40 5.21
CA GLU A 60 14.24 24.61 5.08
C GLU A 60 13.65 25.82 5.80
N LYS A 61 12.32 25.96 5.82
CA LYS A 61 11.63 27.13 6.41
C LYS A 61 11.28 26.97 7.88
N ALA A 62 11.21 25.73 8.39
CA ALA A 62 10.77 25.50 9.75
C ALA A 62 11.81 25.99 10.77
N SER A 63 11.36 26.80 11.72
CA SER A 63 12.19 27.25 12.85
C SER A 63 12.17 26.26 14.01
N THR A 64 11.14 25.42 14.08
CA THR A 64 11.00 24.36 15.09
C THR A 64 10.53 23.05 14.46
N PHE A 65 10.68 21.96 15.21
CA PHE A 65 10.11 20.66 14.81
C PHE A 65 8.59 20.72 14.63
N GLN A 66 7.90 21.52 15.45
CA GLN A 66 6.45 21.63 15.38
C GLN A 66 5.99 22.36 14.11
N ASP A 67 6.71 23.40 13.68
CA ASP A 67 6.43 24.10 12.42
C ASP A 67 6.62 23.16 11.23
N MET A 68 7.73 22.41 11.23
CA MET A 68 8.00 21.39 10.21
C MET A 68 6.91 20.34 10.16
N ARG A 69 6.50 19.82 11.33
CA ARG A 69 5.43 18.82 11.45
C ARG A 69 4.11 19.37 10.91
N SER A 70 3.76 20.61 11.26
CA SER A 70 2.53 21.25 10.78
C SER A 70 2.54 21.39 9.25
N CYS A 71 3.65 21.88 8.68
CA CYS A 71 3.81 22.02 7.23
C CYS A 71 3.67 20.67 6.50
N MET A 72 4.27 19.61 7.04
CA MET A 72 4.23 18.26 6.45
C MET A 72 2.85 17.59 6.52
N VAL A 73 1.99 17.94 7.47
CA VAL A 73 0.66 17.33 7.61
C VAL A 73 -0.19 17.57 6.36
N ASP A 74 -0.25 18.81 5.89
CA ASP A 74 -1.05 19.17 4.73
C ASP A 74 -0.52 18.51 3.45
N LEU A 75 0.81 18.49 3.29
CA LEU A 75 1.45 17.81 2.16
C LEU A 75 1.14 16.31 2.13
N ARG A 76 1.22 15.64 3.28
CA ARG A 76 0.93 14.21 3.41
C ARG A 76 -0.52 13.89 3.11
N GLU A 77 -1.45 14.73 3.54
CA GLU A 77 -2.87 14.53 3.28
C GLU A 77 -3.20 14.73 1.80
N GLN A 78 -2.62 15.73 1.14
CA GLN A 78 -2.76 15.91 -0.31
C GLN A 78 -2.17 14.71 -1.08
N MET A 79 -0.95 14.30 -0.75
CA MET A 79 -0.30 13.15 -1.39
C MET A 79 -1.09 11.86 -1.16
N ARG A 80 -1.67 11.66 0.03
CA ARG A 80 -2.53 10.52 0.35
C ARG A 80 -3.77 10.49 -0.55
N ARG A 81 -4.40 11.63 -0.82
CA ARG A 81 -5.56 11.72 -1.72
C ARG A 81 -5.20 11.32 -3.14
N GLU A 82 -4.07 11.81 -3.67
CA GLU A 82 -3.60 11.43 -5.00
C GLU A 82 -3.30 9.92 -5.10
N PHE A 83 -2.66 9.33 -4.08
CA PHE A 83 -2.47 7.88 -4.03
C PHE A 83 -3.78 7.11 -3.93
N TYR A 84 -4.75 7.63 -3.18
CA TYR A 84 -6.06 6.99 -3.05
C TYR A 84 -6.79 6.97 -4.39
N ASP A 85 -6.78 8.09 -5.12
CA ASP A 85 -7.40 8.18 -6.44
C ASP A 85 -6.71 7.26 -7.46
N LEU A 86 -5.38 7.20 -7.45
CA LEU A 86 -4.61 6.27 -8.26
C LEU A 86 -4.99 4.82 -7.95
N ARG A 87 -5.02 4.46 -6.67
CA ARG A 87 -5.41 3.11 -6.23
C ARG A 87 -6.85 2.78 -6.61
N LYS A 88 -7.77 3.75 -6.55
CA LYS A 88 -9.17 3.58 -6.95
C LYS A 88 -9.27 3.28 -8.45
N LYS A 89 -8.49 3.96 -9.30
CA LYS A 89 -8.39 3.64 -10.74
C LYS A 89 -7.90 2.22 -10.96
N MET A 90 -6.79 1.84 -10.32
CA MET A 90 -6.26 0.47 -10.40
C MET A 90 -7.28 -0.58 -9.98
N LEU A 91 -8.00 -0.36 -8.87
CA LEU A 91 -8.98 -1.31 -8.35
C LEU A 91 -10.17 -1.50 -9.30
N LYS A 92 -10.59 -0.46 -10.02
CA LYS A 92 -11.64 -0.59 -11.05
C LYS A 92 -11.21 -1.48 -12.21
N GLU A 93 -9.93 -1.51 -12.54
CA GLU A 93 -9.41 -2.38 -13.60
C GLU A 93 -9.18 -3.81 -13.14
N VAL A 94 -8.76 -4.00 -11.88
CA VAL A 94 -8.55 -5.32 -11.28
C VAL A 94 -9.88 -6.04 -11.03
N ASN A 95 -10.93 -5.30 -10.69
CA ASN A 95 -12.25 -5.84 -10.42
C ASN A 95 -13.32 -4.91 -11.01
N PRO A 96 -13.49 -4.93 -12.34
CA PRO A 96 -14.52 -4.14 -13.00
C PRO A 96 -15.88 -4.57 -12.45
N GLN A 97 -16.63 -3.61 -11.91
CA GLN A 97 -18.04 -3.87 -11.60
C GLN A 97 -18.83 -3.88 -12.91
N PRO A 98 -19.80 -4.79 -13.06
CA PRO A 98 -20.69 -4.82 -14.22
C PRO A 98 -21.52 -3.54 -14.35
#